data_AF-A0A1M5X1N6-F1
#
_entry.id   AF-A0A1M5X1N6-F1
#
_cell.length_a   1.000
_cell.length_b   1.000
_cell.length_c   1.000
_cell.angle_alpha   90.00
_cell.angle_beta   90.00
_cell.angle_gamma   90.00
#
_symmetry.space_group_name_H-M   'P 1'
#
loop_
_entity.id
_entity.type
_entity.pdbx_description
1 polymer ?
#
loop_
_entity_poly.entity_id
_entity_poly.type
_entity_poly.pdbx_seq_one_letter_code
_entity_poly.pdbx_strand_id
1 'polypeptide(L)'
;MTITTLSSREFNQDTSRAKKAASEGPVFITDRGKPAHVLLSIEEYQRITGKRRSIADALAMPGLADIEFDPPRVNIGIRPADFS
;
A
#
# COMPACT_ATOMS: atom_id res chain seq x y z
N MET A 1 1.97 14.96 -9.92
CA MET A 1 3.11 14.03 -9.96
C MET A 1 3.71 14.10 -11.34
N THR A 2 4.97 14.48 -11.44
CA THR A 2 5.69 14.53 -12.73
C THR A 2 6.41 13.21 -12.92
N ILE A 3 6.14 12.50 -14.01
CA ILE A 3 6.89 11.28 -14.37
C ILE A 3 8.03 11.69 -15.28
N THR A 4 9.26 11.42 -14.86
CA THR A 4 10.44 11.69 -15.67
C THR A 4 10.94 10.38 -16.27
N THR A 5 11.36 10.39 -17.53
CA THR A 5 12.03 9.25 -18.16
C THR A 5 13.42 9.67 -18.60
N LEU A 6 14.43 8.87 -18.25
CA LEU A 6 15.82 9.04 -18.64
C LEU A 6 16.30 7.75 -19.31
N SER A 7 17.22 7.86 -20.25
CA SER A 7 18.06 6.73 -20.64
C SER A 7 19.08 6.39 -19.56
N SER A 8 19.59 5.16 -19.56
CA SER A 8 20.73 4.78 -18.71
C SER A 8 21.93 5.72 -18.90
N ARG A 9 22.14 6.25 -20.12
CA ARG A 9 23.22 7.20 -20.40
C ARG A 9 22.99 8.55 -19.71
N GLU A 10 21.79 9.11 -19.81
CA GLU A 10 21.43 10.38 -19.15
C GLU A 10 21.47 10.26 -17.64
N PHE A 11 20.97 9.15 -17.09
CA PHE A 11 21.06 8.87 -15.66
C PHE A 11 22.52 8.83 -15.16
N ASN A 12 23.39 8.11 -15.87
CA ASN A 12 24.80 8.00 -15.49
C ASN A 12 25.57 9.33 -15.67
N GLN A 13 25.16 10.16 -16.62
CA GLN A 13 25.78 11.46 -16.87
C GLN A 13 25.38 12.51 -15.84
N ASP A 14 24.14 12.49 -15.33
CA ASP A 14 23.63 13.46 -14.35
C ASP A 14 22.75 12.81 -13.28
N THR A 15 23.39 12.04 -12.40
CA THR A 15 22.73 11.37 -11.27
C THR A 15 22.11 12.36 -10.28
N SER A 16 22.67 13.56 -10.15
CA SER A 16 22.17 14.60 -9.25
C SER A 16 20.82 15.16 -9.71
N ARG A 17 20.66 15.43 -11.01
CA ARG A 17 19.37 15.81 -11.59
C ARG A 17 18.34 14.71 -11.45
N ALA A 18 18.73 13.44 -11.65
CA ALA A 18 17.82 12.32 -11.47
C ALA A 18 17.31 12.22 -10.01
N LYS A 19 18.18 12.41 -9.02
CA LYS A 19 17.77 12.46 -7.60
C LYS A 19 16.82 13.61 -7.29
N LYS A 20 17.07 14.81 -7.83
CA LYS A 20 16.16 15.96 -7.68
C LYS A 20 14.79 15.69 -8.31
N ALA A 21 14.77 15.11 -9.52
CA ALA A 21 13.52 14.72 -10.18
C ALA A 21 12.76 13.64 -9.38
N ALA A 22 13.48 12.72 -8.73
CA ALA A 22 12.90 11.69 -7.87
C ALA A 22 12.18 12.25 -6.62
N SER A 23 12.44 13.51 -6.24
CA SER A 23 11.70 14.21 -5.19
C SER A 23 10.33 14.73 -5.66
N GLU A 24 10.12 14.89 -6.97
CA GLU A 24 8.86 15.38 -7.56
C GLU A 24 7.96 14.24 -8.10
N GLY A 25 8.56 13.07 -8.33
CA GLY A 25 7.85 11.87 -8.81
C GLY A 25 8.81 10.77 -9.28
N PRO A 26 8.28 9.64 -9.77
CA PRO A 26 9.11 8.53 -10.22
C PRO A 26 9.96 8.89 -11.44
N VAL A 27 11.21 8.43 -11.43
CA VAL A 27 12.11 8.54 -12.59
C VAL A 27 12.32 7.16 -13.19
N PHE A 28 11.83 6.95 -14.39
CA PHE A 28 12.04 5.72 -15.15
C PHE A 28 13.38 5.79 -15.87
N ILE A 29 14.18 4.74 -15.75
CA ILE A 29 15.46 4.59 -16.42
C ILE A 29 15.31 3.51 -17.48
N THR A 30 15.59 3.87 -18.72
CA THR A 30 15.41 3.00 -19.89
C THR A 30 16.73 2.44 -20.39
N ASP A 31 16.70 1.17 -20.80
CA ASP A 31 17.73 0.54 -21.61
C ASP A 31 17.15 0.19 -22.98
N ARG A 32 17.82 0.61 -24.06
CA ARG A 32 17.37 0.43 -25.45
C ARG A 32 15.89 0.79 -25.69
N GLY A 33 15.45 1.89 -25.07
CA GLY A 33 14.08 2.42 -25.21
C GLY A 33 13.02 1.70 -24.37
N LYS A 34 13.39 0.73 -23.53
CA LYS A 34 12.47 0.03 -22.61
C LYS A 34 12.79 0.38 -21.16
N PRO A 35 11.79 0.68 -20.31
CA PRO A 35 12.02 0.84 -18.88
C PRO A 35 12.69 -0.41 -18.27
N ALA A 36 13.79 -0.20 -17.58
CA ALA A 36 14.56 -1.26 -16.92
C ALA A 36 14.60 -1.06 -15.40
N HIS A 37 14.70 0.21 -14.95
CA HIS A 37 14.73 0.56 -13.53
C HIS A 37 13.84 1.77 -13.24
N VAL A 38 13.52 1.97 -11.96
CA VAL A 38 12.84 3.16 -11.45
C VAL A 38 13.61 3.68 -10.24
N LEU A 39 13.83 4.99 -10.17
CA LEU A 39 14.34 5.69 -9.00
C LEU A 39 13.18 6.41 -8.29
N LEU A 40 13.12 6.25 -6.97
CA LEU A 40 12.18 6.91 -6.07
C LEU A 40 12.95 7.54 -4.90
N SER A 41 12.35 8.55 -4.26
CA SER A 41 12.76 8.93 -2.91
C SER A 41 12.52 7.77 -1.93
N ILE A 42 13.31 7.70 -0.85
CA ILE A 42 13.13 6.66 0.17
C ILE A 42 11.76 6.76 0.85
N GLU A 43 11.26 7.98 1.05
CA GLU A 43 9.94 8.25 1.61
C GLU A 43 8.83 7.67 0.72
N GLU A 44 8.92 7.90 -0.59
CA GLU A 44 7.95 7.39 -1.55
C GLU A 44 8.01 5.86 -1.63
N TYR A 45 9.21 5.28 -1.66
CA TYR A 45 9.40 3.84 -1.58
C TYR A 45 8.77 3.25 -0.30
N GLN A 46 9.00 3.85 0.86
CA GLN A 46 8.41 3.41 2.12
C GLN A 46 6.89 3.60 2.15
N ARG A 47 6.36 4.65 1.52
CA ARG A 47 4.91 4.87 1.42
C ARG A 47 4.20 3.80 0.60
N ILE A 48 4.84 3.34 -0.48
CA ILE A 48 4.25 2.31 -1.38
C ILE A 48 4.54 0.87 -0.92
N THR A 49 5.68 0.63 -0.28
CA THR A 49 6.08 -0.72 0.22
C THR A 49 5.74 -0.94 1.69
N GLY A 50 5.54 0.13 2.43
CA GLY A 50 5.10 0.09 3.81
C GLY A 50 3.78 -0.68 3.87
N LYS A 51 3.79 -1.80 4.58
CA LYS A 51 2.57 -2.56 4.88
C LYS A 51 1.61 -1.60 5.55
N ARG A 52 0.59 -1.13 4.82
CA ARG A 52 -0.60 -0.61 5.47
C ARG A 52 -1.07 -1.73 6.37
N ARG A 53 -1.25 -1.43 7.66
CA ARG A 53 -1.83 -2.36 8.63
C ARG A 53 -3.06 -2.96 7.95
N SER A 54 -3.08 -4.27 7.74
CA SER A 54 -4.26 -4.92 7.14
C SER A 54 -5.44 -4.57 8.03
N ILE A 55 -6.63 -4.36 7.44
CA ILE A 55 -7.84 -4.21 8.27
C ILE A 55 -7.98 -5.43 9.20
N ALA A 56 -7.60 -6.62 8.71
CA ALA A 56 -7.53 -7.82 9.54
C ALA A 56 -6.54 -7.66 10.71
N ASP A 57 -5.33 -7.14 10.49
CA ASP A 57 -4.35 -6.91 11.56
C ASP A 57 -4.77 -5.80 12.53
N ALA A 58 -5.51 -4.81 12.03
CA ALA A 58 -5.97 -3.67 12.83
C ALA A 58 -7.17 -4.04 13.72
N LEU A 59 -8.04 -4.93 13.24
CA LEU A 59 -9.19 -5.46 13.98
C LEU A 59 -8.89 -6.75 14.74
N ALA A 60 -7.74 -7.38 14.48
CA ALA A 60 -7.30 -8.51 15.25
C ALA A 60 -7.18 -8.10 16.72
N MET A 61 -7.77 -8.91 17.59
CA MET A 61 -7.56 -8.84 19.03
C MET A 61 -6.87 -10.14 19.45
N PRO A 62 -5.52 -10.21 19.35
CA PRO A 62 -4.75 -11.40 19.69
C PRO A 62 -5.01 -11.80 21.15
N GLY A 63 -5.19 -13.09 21.41
CA GLY A 63 -5.51 -13.60 22.75
C GLY A 63 -7.01 -13.69 23.07
N LEU A 64 -7.91 -13.20 22.20
CA LEU A 64 -9.36 -13.44 22.36
C LEU A 64 -9.75 -14.92 22.22
N ALA A 65 -8.95 -15.71 21.49
CA ALA A 65 -9.25 -17.12 21.25
C ALA A 65 -9.26 -17.95 22.55
N ASP A 66 -8.62 -17.46 23.60
CA ASP A 66 -8.52 -18.12 24.90
C ASP A 66 -9.62 -17.66 25.88
N ILE A 67 -10.52 -16.76 25.46
CA ILE A 67 -11.64 -16.33 26.30
C ILE A 67 -12.74 -17.39 26.28
N GLU A 68 -13.08 -17.88 27.47
CA GLU A 68 -14.22 -18.77 27.67
C GLU A 68 -15.52 -18.06 27.24
N PHE A 69 -16.15 -18.58 26.19
CA PHE A 69 -17.37 -18.01 25.61
C PHE A 69 -18.56 -18.92 25.92
N ASP A 70 -19.28 -18.61 27.00
CA ASP A 70 -20.51 -19.29 27.41
C ASP A 70 -21.72 -18.33 27.34
N PRO A 71 -22.18 -17.94 26.14
CA PRO A 71 -23.34 -17.09 26.02
C PRO A 71 -24.62 -17.87 26.40
N PRO A 72 -25.59 -17.23 27.06
CA PRO A 72 -26.87 -17.86 27.30
C PRO A 72 -27.57 -18.19 25.97
N ARG A 73 -28.30 -19.31 25.93
CA ARG A 73 -29.14 -19.64 24.77
C ARG A 73 -30.20 -18.56 24.60
N VAL A 74 -30.16 -17.86 23.46
CA VAL A 74 -31.20 -16.90 23.13
C VAL A 74 -32.45 -17.64 22.67
N ASN A 75 -33.61 -17.28 23.22
CA ASN A 75 -34.89 -17.81 22.78
C ASN A 75 -35.48 -16.85 21.74
N ILE A 76 -35.35 -17.19 20.47
CA ILE A 76 -35.82 -16.35 19.35
C ILE A 76 -37.29 -16.64 19.12
N GLY A 77 -38.16 -15.72 19.54
CA GLY A 77 -39.56 -15.72 19.16
C GLY A 77 -39.75 -15.28 17.71
N ILE A 78 -40.63 -15.95 16.97
CA ILE A 78 -41.01 -15.51 15.61
C ILE A 78 -41.96 -14.31 15.77
N ARG A 79 -41.52 -13.12 15.36
CA ARG A 79 -42.39 -11.96 15.22
C ARG A 79 -42.93 -11.91 13.79
N PRO A 80 -44.26 -11.92 13.58
CA PRO A 80 -44.84 -11.72 12.25
C PRO A 80 -44.41 -10.36 11.68
N ALA A 81 -44.13 -10.33 10.38
CA ALA A 81 -43.91 -9.07 9.68
C ALA A 81 -45.24 -8.30 9.60
N ASP A 82 -45.16 -6.99 9.83
CA ASP A 82 -46.28 -6.08 9.63
C ASP A 82 -46.27 -5.64 8.15
N PHE A 83 -47.39 -5.83 7.48
CA PHE A 83 -47.58 -5.50 6.06
C PHE A 83 -48.71 -4.47 5.86
N SER A 84 -49.11 -3.76 6.92
CA SER A 84 -50.07 -2.67 6.86
C SER A 84 -49.50 -1.39 6.25
#